data_AF-A0A4S2EYX3-F1
#
_entry.id   AF-A0A4S2EYX3-F1
#
_cell.length_a   1.000
_cell.length_b   1.000
_cell.length_c   1.000
_cell.angle_alpha   90.00
_cell.angle_beta   90.00
_cell.angle_gamma   90.00
#
_symmetry.space_group_name_H-M   'P 1'
#
loop_
_entity.id
_entity.type
_entity.pdbx_description
1 polymer ?
#
loop_
_entity_poly.entity_id
_entity_poly.type
_entity_poly.pdbx_seq_one_letter_code
_entity_poly.pdbx_strand_id
1 'polypeptide(L)'
;MAHTTENLMARLEEACTLDGYLAELKASGKQAPATLSAYLDTLLAAQPLTRPEVIREAGLNATFGYQVFQGTRRITRNNALLLSRALGCTLTQTQRLLALANQGRLAPQDPRDAVVIWCIRHGLSCQRTDEELYRRGMGTLSPAR
;
A
#
# COMPACT_ATOMS: atom_id res chain seq x y z
N MET A 1 4.02 -13.51 20.15
CA MET A 1 2.86 -12.88 20.84
C MET A 1 2.41 -11.69 20.01
N ALA A 2 1.14 -11.69 19.57
CA ALA A 2 0.58 -10.70 18.66
C ALA A 2 0.52 -9.32 19.33
N HIS A 3 1.15 -8.31 18.72
CA HIS A 3 1.12 -6.93 19.20
C HIS A 3 0.00 -6.19 18.46
N THR A 4 -1.22 -6.28 18.99
CA THR A 4 -2.39 -5.56 18.46
C THR A 4 -2.29 -4.07 18.83
N THR A 5 -2.91 -3.19 18.03
CA THR A 5 -3.02 -1.74 18.30
C THR A 5 -3.52 -1.43 19.72
N GLU A 6 -4.36 -2.30 20.27
CA GLU A 6 -4.86 -2.24 21.66
C GLU A 6 -3.74 -2.27 22.70
N ASN A 7 -2.65 -3.03 22.47
CA ASN A 7 -1.53 -3.12 23.41
C ASN A 7 -0.66 -1.84 23.40
N LEU A 8 -0.51 -1.19 22.24
CA LEU A 8 0.18 0.09 22.15
C LEU A 8 -0.66 1.24 22.73
N MET A 9 -1.98 1.16 22.59
CA MET A 9 -2.89 2.15 23.18
C MET A 9 -2.84 2.10 24.70
N ALA A 10 -2.96 0.90 25.29
CA ALA A 10 -2.85 0.72 26.75
C ALA A 10 -1.51 1.24 27.28
N ARG A 11 -0.39 0.96 26.59
CA ARG A 11 0.94 1.47 26.97
C ARG A 11 1.08 2.99 26.87
N LEU A 12 0.36 3.64 25.95
CA LEU A 12 0.34 5.09 25.87
C LEU A 12 -0.45 5.70 27.04
N GLU A 13 -1.57 5.07 27.41
CA GLU A 13 -2.42 5.49 28.53
C GLU A 13 -1.74 5.28 29.89
N GLU A 14 -0.94 4.23 30.04
CA GLU A 14 -0.19 3.90 31.26
C GLU A 14 1.16 4.64 31.38
N ALA A 15 1.62 5.32 30.32
CA ALA A 15 2.92 5.97 30.32
C ALA A 15 2.96 7.17 31.27
N CYS A 16 3.79 7.09 32.32
CA CYS A 16 4.01 8.20 33.26
C CYS A 16 4.59 9.47 32.58
N THR A 17 5.30 9.32 31.45
CA THR A 17 5.78 10.45 30.65
C THR A 17 5.70 10.15 29.16
N LEU A 18 5.26 11.14 28.38
CA LEU A 18 5.17 11.05 26.93
C LEU A 18 6.56 10.81 26.30
N ASP A 19 7.60 11.50 26.80
CA ASP A 19 8.97 11.36 26.30
C ASP A 19 9.54 9.94 26.50
N GLY A 20 9.23 9.29 27.63
CA GLY A 20 9.64 7.91 27.91
C GLY A 20 9.01 6.93 26.93
N TYR A 21 7.70 7.05 26.68
CA TYR A 21 7.01 6.24 25.69
C TYR A 21 7.56 6.46 24.27
N LEU A 22 7.82 7.71 23.87
CA LEU A 22 8.38 8.02 22.55
C LEU A 22 9.79 7.45 22.36
N ALA A 23 10.62 7.44 23.40
CA ALA A 23 11.95 6.83 23.38
C ALA A 23 11.86 5.30 23.23
N GLU A 24 10.97 4.64 23.98
CA GLU A 24 10.72 3.20 23.85
C GLU A 24 10.16 2.82 22.47
N LEU A 25 9.23 3.63 21.94
CA LEU A 25 8.65 3.41 20.63
C LEU A 25 9.72 3.51 19.53
N LYS A 26 10.61 4.52 19.60
CA LYS A 26 11.78 4.64 18.73
C LYS A 26 12.72 3.44 18.86
N ALA A 27 13.09 3.06 20.09
CA ALA A 27 14.01 1.97 20.36
C ALA A 27 13.48 0.60 19.90
N SER A 28 12.16 0.40 19.98
CA SER A 28 11.52 -0.85 19.56
C SER A 28 11.47 -1.07 18.05
N GLY A 29 11.75 -0.03 17.25
CA GLY A 29 11.61 -0.08 15.78
C GLY A 29 10.17 -0.26 15.29
N LYS A 30 9.17 -0.19 16.18
CA LYS A 30 7.74 -0.44 15.87
C LYS A 30 7.03 0.78 15.26
N GLN A 31 7.78 1.74 14.75
CA GLN A 31 7.20 2.93 14.17
C GLN A 31 6.56 2.63 12.81
N ALA A 32 5.38 3.18 12.62
CA ALA A 32 4.78 3.26 11.31
C ALA A 32 5.73 4.01 10.35
N PRO A 33 6.03 3.48 9.15
CA PRO A 33 6.77 4.25 8.16
C PRO A 33 6.05 5.58 7.90
N ALA A 34 6.80 6.67 8.05
CA ALA A 34 6.30 8.03 7.92
C ALA A 34 6.03 8.44 6.47
N THR A 35 6.62 7.73 5.50
CA THR A 35 6.55 8.06 4.08
C THR A 35 6.11 6.85 3.25
N LEU A 36 5.53 7.13 2.08
CA LEU A 36 5.20 6.11 1.09
C LEU A 36 6.44 5.30 0.68
N SER A 37 7.57 5.97 0.44
CA SER A 37 8.83 5.32 0.05
C SER A 37 9.29 4.29 1.09
N ALA A 38 9.38 4.68 2.37
CA ALA A 38 9.75 3.76 3.45
C ALA A 38 8.76 2.59 3.59
N TYR A 39 7.47 2.85 3.38
CA TYR A 39 6.46 1.79 3.42
C TYR A 39 6.57 0.83 2.23
N LEU A 40 6.82 1.33 1.02
CA LEU A 40 7.04 0.51 -0.16
C LEU A 40 8.29 -0.37 0.00
N ASP A 41 9.36 0.15 0.58
CA ASP A 41 10.57 -0.63 0.87
C ASP A 41 10.30 -1.72 1.92
N THR A 42 9.48 -1.42 2.94
CA THR A 42 9.05 -2.41 3.93
C THR A 42 8.23 -3.53 3.27
N LEU A 43 7.30 -3.18 2.37
CA LEU A 43 6.49 -4.16 1.64
C LEU A 43 7.33 -4.99 0.67
N LEU A 44 8.30 -4.37 0.00
CA LEU A 44 9.20 -5.03 -0.94
C LEU A 44 10.12 -6.03 -0.22
N ALA A 45 10.65 -5.67 0.96
CA ALA A 45 11.50 -6.55 1.75
C ALA A 45 10.79 -7.82 2.23
N ALA A 46 9.45 -7.80 2.32
CA ALA A 46 8.63 -8.96 2.67
C ALA A 46 8.31 -9.86 1.47
N GLN A 47 8.75 -9.50 0.26
CA GLN A 47 8.43 -10.22 -0.98
C GLN A 47 9.68 -10.86 -1.59
N PRO A 48 9.53 -11.95 -2.36
CA PRO A 48 10.64 -12.57 -3.09
C PRO A 48 11.05 -11.75 -4.34
N LEU A 49 10.28 -10.72 -4.69
CA LEU A 49 10.47 -9.92 -5.89
C LEU A 49 11.42 -8.76 -5.65
N THR A 50 12.23 -8.45 -6.66
CA THR A 50 13.09 -7.27 -6.68
C THR A 50 12.30 -6.02 -7.08
N ARG A 51 12.83 -4.83 -6.74
CA ARG A 51 12.22 -3.54 -7.09
C ARG A 51 11.91 -3.42 -8.60
N PRO A 52 12.81 -3.75 -9.54
CA PRO A 52 12.50 -3.72 -10.98
C PRO A 52 11.36 -4.65 -11.37
N GLU A 53 11.29 -5.85 -10.78
CA GLU A 53 10.25 -6.84 -11.08
C GLU A 53 8.87 -6.34 -10.63
N VAL A 54 8.78 -5.74 -9.44
CA VAL A 54 7.55 -5.13 -8.95
C VAL A 54 7.10 -3.96 -9.83
N ILE A 55 8.03 -3.09 -10.23
CA ILE A 55 7.71 -1.94 -11.11
C ILE A 55 7.18 -2.44 -12.46
N ARG A 56 7.79 -3.49 -13.01
CA ARG A 56 7.38 -4.12 -14.27
C ARG A 56 6.01 -4.80 -14.13
N GLU A 57 5.78 -5.54 -13.06
CA GLU A 57 4.49 -6.20 -12.78
C GLU A 57 3.36 -5.19 -12.58
N ALA A 58 3.66 -4.02 -12.00
CA ALA A 58 2.74 -2.91 -11.89
C ALA A 58 2.49 -2.19 -13.23
N GLY A 59 3.18 -2.56 -14.31
CA GLY A 59 3.07 -1.92 -15.62
C GLY A 59 3.58 -0.48 -15.63
N LEU A 60 4.41 -0.10 -14.66
CA LEU A 60 4.91 1.27 -14.53
C LEU A 60 6.19 1.47 -15.34
N ASN A 61 6.38 2.68 -15.85
CA ASN A 61 7.66 3.09 -16.43
C ASN A 61 8.77 2.98 -15.36
N ALA A 62 9.92 2.40 -15.72
CA ALA A 62 11.02 2.16 -14.80
C ALA A 62 11.47 3.43 -14.07
N THR A 63 11.76 4.50 -14.80
CA THR A 63 12.20 5.79 -14.23
C THR A 63 11.17 6.33 -13.24
N PHE A 64 9.89 6.32 -13.62
CA PHE A 64 8.81 6.74 -12.73
C PHE A 64 8.75 5.87 -11.47
N GLY A 65 8.78 4.54 -11.61
CA GLY A 65 8.74 3.60 -10.49
C GLY A 65 9.90 3.81 -9.52
N TYR A 66 11.12 4.01 -10.00
CA TYR A 66 12.27 4.30 -9.16
C TYR A 66 12.11 5.61 -8.38
N GLN A 67 11.62 6.68 -9.03
CA GLN A 67 11.37 7.96 -8.36
C GLN A 67 10.29 7.84 -7.27
N VAL A 68 9.30 6.96 -7.46
CA VAL A 68 8.29 6.67 -6.43
C VAL A 68 8.90 5.96 -5.24
N PHE A 69 9.71 4.91 -5.47
CA PHE A 69 10.41 4.20 -4.41
C PHE A 69 11.42 5.10 -3.67
N GLN A 70 11.99 6.10 -4.35
CA GLN A 70 12.86 7.12 -3.74
C GLN A 70 12.07 8.26 -3.05
N GLY A 71 10.74 8.31 -3.20
CA GLY A 71 9.91 9.37 -2.62
C GLY A 71 10.01 10.72 -3.33
N THR A 72 10.66 10.80 -4.48
CA THR A 72 10.85 12.04 -5.26
C THR A 72 9.67 12.33 -6.18
N ARG A 73 8.76 11.37 -6.38
CA ARG A 73 7.58 11.51 -7.24
C ARG A 73 6.29 11.06 -6.57
N ARG A 74 5.23 11.85 -6.73
CA ARG A 74 3.87 11.49 -6.32
C ARG A 74 3.24 10.52 -7.32
N ILE A 75 2.43 9.59 -6.81
CA ILE A 75 1.68 8.63 -7.61
C ILE A 75 0.20 9.00 -7.70
N THR A 76 -0.44 8.59 -8.79
CA THR A 76 -1.89 8.63 -8.93
C THR A 76 -2.53 7.47 -8.16
N ARG A 77 -3.84 7.57 -7.87
CA ARG A 77 -4.61 6.49 -7.25
C ARG A 77 -4.50 5.17 -8.01
N ASN A 78 -4.62 5.18 -9.33
CA ASN A 78 -4.52 3.97 -10.14
C ASN A 78 -3.11 3.34 -10.02
N ASN A 79 -2.05 4.13 -10.11
CA ASN A 79 -0.68 3.63 -9.98
C ASN A 79 -0.41 3.08 -8.58
N ALA A 80 -1.01 3.68 -7.55
CA ALA A 80 -0.96 3.17 -6.17
C ALA A 80 -1.64 1.79 -6.06
N LEU A 81 -2.79 1.61 -6.70
CA LEU A 81 -3.50 0.34 -6.74
C LEU A 81 -2.72 -0.73 -7.51
N LEU A 82 -2.14 -0.39 -8.66
CA LEU A 82 -1.27 -1.28 -9.45
C LEU A 82 -0.04 -1.71 -8.65
N LEU A 83 0.66 -0.77 -8.00
CA LEU A 83 1.78 -1.10 -7.10
C LEU A 83 1.35 -2.00 -5.95
N SER A 84 0.21 -1.70 -5.32
CA SER A 84 -0.31 -2.55 -4.25
C SER A 84 -0.61 -3.96 -4.74
N ARG A 85 -1.05 -4.11 -6.00
CA ARG A 85 -1.30 -5.43 -6.58
C ARG A 85 -0.05 -6.20 -6.92
N ALA A 86 0.92 -5.55 -7.56
CA ALA A 86 2.23 -6.11 -7.85
C ALA A 86 2.97 -6.55 -6.57
N LEU A 87 2.81 -5.79 -5.49
CA LEU A 87 3.35 -6.11 -4.16
C LEU A 87 2.53 -7.14 -3.39
N GLY A 88 1.49 -7.75 -3.97
CA GLY A 88 0.73 -8.78 -3.27
C GLY A 88 -0.05 -8.27 -2.05
N CYS A 89 -0.29 -6.95 -1.92
CA CYS A 89 -0.80 -6.37 -0.69
C CYS A 89 -2.20 -6.89 -0.29
N THR A 90 -2.42 -7.04 1.01
CA THR A 90 -3.75 -7.19 1.60
C THR A 90 -4.54 -5.87 1.51
N LEU A 91 -5.87 -5.94 1.71
CA LEU A 91 -6.72 -4.73 1.72
C LEU A 91 -6.24 -3.69 2.75
N THR A 92 -5.85 -4.12 3.95
CA THR A 92 -5.32 -3.22 4.99
C THR A 92 -4.03 -2.55 4.53
N GLN A 93 -3.12 -3.31 3.92
CA GLN A 93 -1.87 -2.76 3.40
C GLN A 93 -2.11 -1.79 2.24
N THR A 94 -3.06 -2.09 1.35
CA THR A 94 -3.45 -1.21 0.24
C THR A 94 -4.07 0.09 0.76
N GLN A 95 -4.98 0.03 1.74
CA GLN A 95 -5.58 1.24 2.33
C GLN A 95 -4.51 2.13 2.97
N ARG A 96 -3.53 1.54 3.65
CA ARG A 96 -2.39 2.25 4.22
C ARG A 96 -1.50 2.87 3.14
N LEU A 97 -1.25 2.15 2.05
CA LEU A 97 -0.49 2.64 0.90
C LEU A 97 -1.19 3.88 0.30
N LEU A 98 -2.50 3.80 0.08
CA LEU A 98 -3.30 4.92 -0.44
C LEU A 98 -3.23 6.14 0.49
N ALA A 99 -3.34 5.94 1.80
CA ALA A 99 -3.22 7.02 2.78
C ALA A 99 -1.84 7.71 2.71
N LEU A 100 -0.75 6.93 2.68
CA LEU A 100 0.62 7.48 2.57
C LEU A 100 0.89 8.14 1.21
N ALA A 101 0.20 7.69 0.15
CA ALA A 101 0.23 8.31 -1.17
C ALA A 101 -0.69 9.55 -1.30
N ASN A 102 -1.37 9.93 -0.21
CA ASN A 102 -2.40 10.97 -0.18
C ASN A 102 -3.49 10.76 -1.24
N GLN A 103 -3.93 9.52 -1.40
CA GLN A 103 -4.99 9.10 -2.32
C GLN A 103 -6.24 8.69 -1.56
N GLY A 104 -7.40 8.87 -2.20
CA GLY A 104 -8.68 8.43 -1.64
C GLY A 104 -8.70 6.93 -1.36
N ARG A 105 -9.22 6.57 -0.18
CA ARG A 105 -9.41 5.18 0.26
C ARG A 105 -10.29 4.41 -0.73
N LEU A 106 -10.18 3.09 -0.73
CA LEU A 106 -11.14 2.23 -1.44
C LEU A 106 -12.44 2.19 -0.64
N ALA A 107 -13.55 2.56 -1.27
CA ALA A 107 -14.88 2.59 -0.67
C ALA A 107 -15.77 1.51 -1.30
N PRO A 108 -16.29 0.53 -0.54
CA PRO A 108 -17.11 -0.54 -1.11
C PRO A 108 -18.45 -0.05 -1.69
N GLN A 109 -18.87 1.18 -1.39
CA GLN A 109 -20.05 1.82 -1.98
C GLN A 109 -19.82 2.26 -3.43
N ASP A 110 -18.57 2.51 -3.82
CA ASP A 110 -18.21 2.80 -5.20
C ASP A 110 -18.08 1.47 -5.98
N PRO A 111 -18.81 1.26 -7.08
CA PRO A 111 -18.80 0.00 -7.81
C PRO A 111 -17.42 -0.40 -8.34
N ARG A 112 -16.60 0.58 -8.76
CA ARG A 112 -15.25 0.34 -9.27
C ARG A 112 -14.33 -0.12 -8.16
N ASP A 113 -14.38 0.56 -7.01
CA ASP A 113 -13.65 0.17 -5.82
C ASP A 113 -14.09 -1.19 -5.28
N ALA A 114 -15.38 -1.53 -5.35
CA ALA A 114 -15.88 -2.84 -4.95
C ALA A 114 -15.22 -3.98 -5.76
N VAL A 115 -15.09 -3.80 -7.08
CA VAL A 115 -14.37 -4.75 -7.95
C VAL A 115 -12.90 -4.83 -7.56
N VAL A 116 -12.23 -3.70 -7.34
CA VAL A 116 -10.81 -3.68 -6.93
C VAL A 116 -10.61 -4.35 -5.57
N ILE A 117 -11.47 -4.08 -4.59
CA ILE A 117 -11.45 -4.73 -3.28
C ILE A 117 -11.60 -6.25 -3.44
N TRP A 118 -12.55 -6.69 -4.28
CA TRP A 118 -12.76 -8.10 -4.55
C TRP A 118 -11.50 -8.75 -5.15
N CYS A 119 -10.89 -8.11 -6.15
CA CYS A 119 -9.64 -8.58 -6.77
C CYS A 119 -8.50 -8.66 -5.76
N ILE A 120 -8.36 -7.67 -4.87
CA ILE A 120 -7.35 -7.68 -3.80
C ILE A 120 -7.56 -8.87 -2.85
N ARG A 121 -8.80 -9.13 -2.43
CA ARG A 121 -9.10 -10.23 -1.49
C ARG A 121 -8.87 -11.61 -2.09
N HIS A 122 -8.97 -11.75 -3.41
CA HIS A 122 -8.74 -13.01 -4.12
C HIS A 122 -7.32 -13.12 -4.70
N GLY A 123 -6.43 -12.16 -4.39
CA GLY A 123 -5.04 -12.21 -4.83
C GLY A 123 -4.86 -12.10 -6.34
N LEU A 124 -5.77 -11.42 -7.05
CA LEU A 124 -5.67 -11.28 -8.49
C LEU A 124 -4.52 -10.36 -8.92
N SER A 125 -3.95 -10.66 -10.09
CA SER A 125 -2.88 -9.86 -10.70
C SER A 125 -3.41 -8.51 -11.22
N CYS A 126 -2.49 -7.61 -11.58
CA CYS A 126 -2.81 -6.33 -12.21
C CYS A 126 -3.65 -6.53 -13.48
N GLN A 127 -3.21 -7.44 -14.36
CA GLN A 127 -3.92 -7.75 -15.59
C GLN A 127 -5.34 -8.28 -15.34
N ARG A 128 -5.50 -9.26 -14.43
CA ARG A 128 -6.82 -9.80 -14.10
C ARG A 128 -7.75 -8.75 -13.50
N THR A 129 -7.21 -7.83 -12.70
CA THR A 129 -7.98 -6.71 -12.15
C THR A 129 -8.50 -5.80 -13.26
N ASP A 130 -7.66 -5.47 -14.25
CA ASP A 130 -8.09 -4.69 -15.42
C ASP A 130 -9.12 -5.44 -16.27
N GLU A 131 -8.99 -6.76 -16.45
CA GLU A 131 -9.98 -7.59 -17.16
C GLU A 131 -11.35 -7.60 -16.46
N GLU A 132 -11.39 -7.65 -15.12
CA GLU A 132 -12.64 -7.59 -14.35
C GLU A 132 -13.31 -6.21 -14.43
N LEU A 133 -12.51 -5.13 -14.42
CA LEU A 133 -12.99 -3.77 -14.60
C LEU A 133 -13.54 -3.55 -16.02
N TYR A 134 -12.78 -3.97 -17.03
CA TYR A 134 -13.14 -3.81 -18.43
C TYR A 134 -14.43 -4.55 -18.78
N ARG A 135 -14.57 -5.82 -18.38
CA ARG A 135 -15.78 -6.62 -18.63
C ARG A 135 -17.05 -6.05 -17.98
N ARG A 136 -16.91 -5.14 -17.01
CA ARG A 136 -18.03 -4.43 -16.35
C ARG A 136 -18.21 -2.99 -16.86
N GLY A 137 -17.50 -2.61 -17.92
CA GLY A 137 -17.59 -1.26 -18.51
C GLY A 137 -16.96 -0.17 -17.65
N MET A 138 -16.08 -0.53 -16.72
CA MET A 138 -15.41 0.42 -15.81
C MET A 138 -14.02 0.79 -16.34
N GLY A 139 -13.54 1.99 -15.99
CA GLY A 139 -12.18 2.41 -16.32
C GLY A 139 -11.11 1.54 -15.64
N THR A 140 -10.19 0.99 -16.44
CA THR A 140 -9.06 0.17 -15.98
C THR A 140 -8.12 0.96 -15.06
N LEU A 141 -7.27 0.25 -14.34
CA LEU A 141 -6.20 0.84 -13.55
C LEU A 141 -5.03 1.24 -14.46
N SER A 142 -4.63 0.34 -15.35
CA SER A 142 -3.61 0.65 -16.36
C SER A 142 -4.13 1.69 -17.36
N PRO A 143 -3.27 2.60 -17.84
CA PRO A 143 -3.63 3.48 -18.94
C PRO A 143 -4.00 2.63 -20.16
N ALA A 144 -4.97 3.11 -20.95
CA ALA A 144 -5.33 2.48 -22.22
C ALA A 144 -4.06 2.41 -23.09
N ARG A 145 -3.71 1.20 -23.52
CA ARG A 145 -2.60 0.96 -24.46
C ARG A 145 -3.06 1.17 -25.88
#